data_AF-A0A3R6LS78-F1
#
_entry.id   AF-A0A3R6LS78-F1
#
_cell.length_a   1.000
_cell.length_b   1.000
_cell.length_c   1.000
_cell.angle_alpha   90.00
_cell.angle_beta   90.00
_cell.angle_gamma   90.00
#
_symmetry.space_group_name_H-M   'P 1'
#
loop_
_entity.id
_entity.type
_entity.pdbx_description
1 polymer ?
#
loop_
_entity_poly.entity_id
_entity_poly.type
_entity_poly.pdbx_seq_one_letter_code
_entity_poly.pdbx_strand_id
1 'polypeptide(L)'
;MRVISQNQKYDVPYEQTAFISEGIMIYGLWNGEQLLFAEYSTPDRVLKAMEMLRGFGALGNVASFVLPKDELIEGAYDEAKSHWKFQ
;
A
#
# COMPACT_ATOMS: atom_id res chain seq x y z
N MET A 1 -8.50 -3.37 -11.43
CA MET A 1 -8.11 -4.66 -10.82
C MET A 1 -8.57 -4.66 -9.37
N ARG A 2 -8.82 -5.82 -8.76
CA ARG A 2 -9.25 -5.89 -7.34
C ARG A 2 -8.21 -6.63 -6.51
N VAL A 3 -7.96 -6.16 -5.29
CA VAL A 3 -7.08 -6.81 -4.32
C VAL A 3 -7.93 -7.28 -3.15
N ILE A 4 -7.81 -8.56 -2.83
CA ILE A 4 -8.53 -9.19 -1.73
C ILE A 4 -7.52 -9.44 -0.61
N SER A 5 -7.88 -9.09 0.62
CA SER A 5 -7.04 -9.35 1.79
C SER A 5 -6.86 -10.84 2.02
N GLN A 6 -5.76 -11.22 2.67
CA GLN A 6 -5.42 -12.61 2.97
C GLN A 6 -6.52 -13.34 3.76
N ASN A 7 -7.21 -12.62 4.64
CA ASN A 7 -8.35 -13.11 5.44
C ASN A 7 -9.70 -12.98 4.72
N GLN A 8 -9.72 -12.57 3.45
CA GLN A 8 -10.91 -12.37 2.62
C GLN A 8 -11.94 -11.36 3.15
N LYS A 9 -11.56 -10.57 4.16
CA LYS A 9 -12.44 -9.58 4.78
C LYS A 9 -12.59 -8.30 3.95
N TYR A 10 -11.56 -7.95 3.18
CA TYR A 10 -11.49 -6.71 2.43
C TYR A 10 -11.26 -7.00 0.95
N ASP A 11 -12.01 -6.30 0.10
CA ASP A 11 -11.89 -6.37 -1.34
C ASP A 11 -11.96 -4.95 -1.89
N VAL A 12 -10.82 -4.45 -2.37
CA VAL A 12 -10.63 -3.03 -2.72
C VAL A 12 -10.14 -2.88 -4.16
N PRO A 13 -10.54 -1.80 -4.85
CA PRO A 13 -10.00 -1.47 -6.16
C PRO A 13 -8.51 -1.10 -6.04
N TYR A 14 -7.65 -1.83 -6.76
CA TYR A 14 -6.20 -1.62 -6.74
C TYR A 14 -5.83 -0.17 -7.09
N GLU A 15 -6.47 0.38 -8.12
CA GLU A 15 -6.18 1.71 -8.66
C GLU A 15 -6.54 2.87 -7.72
N GLN A 16 -7.33 2.61 -6.68
CA GLN A 16 -7.76 3.61 -5.68
C GLN A 16 -7.23 3.30 -4.27
N THR A 17 -6.33 2.33 -4.15
CA THR A 17 -5.80 1.88 -2.86
C THR A 17 -4.30 2.06 -2.84
N ALA A 18 -3.79 2.83 -1.88
CA ALA A 18 -2.36 2.86 -1.62
C ALA A 18 -1.98 1.70 -0.70
N PHE A 19 -0.94 0.94 -1.06
CA PHE A 19 -0.42 -0.13 -0.20
C PHE A 19 0.87 0.31 0.47
N ILE A 20 0.97 0.06 1.78
CA ILE A 20 2.16 0.31 2.58
C ILE A 20 2.54 -0.97 3.33
N SER A 21 3.82 -1.10 3.67
CA SER A 21 4.32 -2.21 4.46
C SER A 21 4.97 -1.72 5.75
N GLU A 22 4.73 -2.42 6.85
CA GLU A 22 5.35 -2.17 8.15
C GLU A 22 5.80 -3.50 8.75
N GLY A 23 7.10 -3.74 8.84
CA GLY A 23 7.66 -5.00 9.33
C GLY A 23 7.18 -6.21 8.51
N ILE A 24 6.33 -7.03 9.14
CA ILE A 24 5.75 -8.25 8.53
C ILE A 24 4.31 -8.06 8.01
N MET A 25 3.78 -6.83 8.06
CA MET A 25 2.40 -6.50 7.72
C MET A 25 2.32 -5.65 6.45
N ILE A 26 1.23 -5.82 5.69
CA ILE A 26 0.83 -4.96 4.58
C ILE A 26 -0.51 -4.34 4.92
N TYR A 27 -0.61 -3.02 4.77
CA TYR A 27 -1.84 -2.27 4.91
C TYR A 27 -2.27 -1.67 3.57
N GLY A 28 -3.59 -1.65 3.34
CA GLY A 28 -4.22 -0.87 2.29
C GLY A 28 -4.85 0.39 2.87
N LEU A 29 -4.60 1.53 2.25
CA LEU A 29 -5.25 2.80 2.54
C LEU A 29 -6.33 3.03 1.49
N TRP A 30 -7.59 2.91 1.90
CA TRP A 30 -8.74 3.06 1.01
C TRP A 30 -9.88 3.77 1.73
N ASN A 31 -10.51 4.75 1.06
CA ASN A 31 -11.58 5.59 1.62
C ASN A 31 -11.24 6.24 2.98
N GLY A 32 -9.97 6.58 3.20
CA GLY A 32 -9.51 7.17 4.46
C GLY A 32 -9.32 6.18 5.62
N GLU A 33 -9.53 4.89 5.39
CA GLU A 33 -9.30 3.83 6.37
C GLU A 33 -7.98 3.09 6.09
N GLN A 34 -7.31 2.68 7.16
CA GLN A 34 -6.17 1.76 7.12
C GLN A 34 -6.65 0.34 7.38
N LEU A 35 -6.47 -0.54 6.41
CA LEU A 35 -6.97 -1.92 6.42
C LEU A 35 -5.78 -2.88 6.45
N LEU A 36 -5.70 -3.75 7.47
CA LEU A 36 -4.69 -4.82 7.48
C LEU A 36 -5.02 -5.84 6.38
N PHE A 37 -4.18 -5.88 5.36
CA PHE A 37 -4.40 -6.66 4.14
C PHE A 37 -3.75 -8.04 4.20
N ALA A 38 -2.53 -8.11 4.74
CA ALA A 38 -1.81 -9.36 4.89
C ALA A 38 -0.79 -9.27 6.01
N GLU A 39 -0.54 -10.42 6.64
CA GLU A 39 0.52 -10.60 7.61
C GLU A 39 1.34 -11.83 7.20
N TYR A 40 2.66 -11.66 7.13
CA TYR A 40 3.58 -12.69 6.70
C TYR A 40 4.47 -13.14 7.86
N SER A 41 5.10 -14.30 7.71
CA SER A 41 6.04 -14.81 8.71
C SER A 41 7.39 -14.11 8.69
N THR A 42 7.77 -13.47 7.58
CA THR A 42 9.09 -12.84 7.40
C THR A 42 9.00 -11.55 6.57
N PRO A 43 9.89 -10.57 6.81
CA PRO A 43 9.95 -9.33 6.03
C PRO A 43 10.22 -9.55 4.53
N ASP A 44 11.02 -10.57 4.16
CA ASP A 44 11.31 -10.86 2.74
C ASP A 44 10.06 -11.21 1.94
N ARG A 45 9.08 -11.86 2.57
CA ARG A 45 7.80 -12.18 1.94
C ARG A 45 6.95 -10.93 1.74
N VAL A 46 7.00 -9.98 2.68
CA VAL A 46 6.37 -8.66 2.55
C VAL A 46 6.96 -7.91 1.37
N LEU A 47 8.29 -7.84 1.29
CA LEU A 47 8.99 -7.18 0.18
C LEU A 47 8.58 -7.79 -1.16
N LYS A 48 8.54 -9.12 -1.26
CA LYS A 48 8.12 -9.80 -2.49
C LYS A 48 6.66 -9.53 -2.86
N ALA A 49 5.77 -9.50 -1.87
CA ALA A 49 4.37 -9.17 -2.09
C ALA A 49 4.19 -7.71 -2.56
N MET A 50 4.93 -6.78 -1.96
CA MET A 50 4.95 -5.37 -2.38
C MET A 50 5.54 -5.19 -3.78
N GLU A 51 6.58 -5.95 -4.15
CA GLU A 51 7.11 -5.99 -5.51
C GLU A 51 6.07 -6.48 -6.51
N MET A 52 5.32 -7.55 -6.18
CA MET A 52 4.23 -8.04 -7.03
C MET A 52 3.17 -6.97 -7.20
N LEU A 53 2.71 -6.36 -6.09
CA LEU A 53 1.75 -5.26 -6.13
C LEU A 53 2.26 -4.11 -7.02
N ARG A 54 3.53 -3.73 -6.93
CA ARG A 54 4.13 -2.69 -7.78
C ARG A 54 4.20 -3.12 -9.25
N GLY A 55 4.62 -4.35 -9.53
CA GLY A 55 4.73 -4.90 -10.88
C GLY A 55 3.39 -4.95 -11.61
N PHE A 56 2.29 -5.18 -10.88
CA PHE A 56 0.95 -5.08 -11.45
C PHE A 56 0.57 -3.64 -11.81
N GLY A 57 0.95 -2.64 -11.00
CA GLY A 57 0.69 -1.22 -11.29
C GLY A 57 1.45 -0.68 -12.50
N ALA A 58 2.64 -1.23 -12.79
CA ALA A 58 3.43 -0.86 -13.97
C ALA A 58 2.78 -1.30 -15.32
N LEU A 59 1.84 -2.26 -15.30
CA LEU A 59 1.07 -2.67 -16.47
C LEU A 59 -0.15 -1.78 -16.74
N GLY A 60 -0.48 -0.85 -15.84
CA GLY A 60 -1.57 0.10 -16.04
C GLY A 60 -1.26 1.44 -15.38
N ASN A 61 -0.81 2.42 -16.17
CA ASN A 61 -0.85 3.89 -16.00
C ASN A 61 -1.12 4.49 -14.61
N VAL A 62 -0.52 3.99 -13.53
CA VAL A 62 -0.65 4.60 -12.19
C VAL A 62 0.75 4.86 -11.64
N ALA A 63 1.03 6.13 -11.37
CA ALA A 63 2.27 6.58 -10.76
C ALA A 63 2.39 5.98 -9.36
N SER A 64 3.22 4.95 -9.21
CA SER A 64 3.58 4.41 -7.90
C SER A 64 4.45 5.44 -7.18
N PHE A 65 3.90 6.09 -6.15
CA PHE A 65 4.70 6.93 -5.24
C PHE A 65 5.57 6.00 -4.38
N VAL A 66 6.88 6.10 -4.55
CA VAL A 66 7.86 5.29 -3.81
C VAL A 66 8.34 6.11 -2.62
N LEU A 67 7.92 5.74 -1.41
CA LEU A 67 8.54 6.27 -0.22
C LEU A 67 9.97 5.69 -0.10
N PRO A 68 11.01 6.53 0.06
CA PRO A 68 12.37 6.06 0.24
C PRO A 68 12.48 5.20 1.49
N LYS A 69 13.28 4.14 1.38
CA LYS A 69 13.56 3.21 2.46
C LYS A 69 14.51 3.89 3.44
N ASP A 70 14.03 4.10 4.66
CA ASP A 70 14.79 4.18 5.91
C ASP A 70 15.22 5.50 6.53
N GLU A 71 14.95 6.70 6.01
CA GLU A 71 15.06 7.92 6.83
C GLU A 71 13.94 8.91 6.50
N LEU A 72 13.19 9.34 7.52
CA LEU A 72 12.12 10.36 7.49
C LEU A 72 10.73 9.88 7.01
N ILE A 73 10.20 8.86 7.68
CA ILE A 73 8.74 8.59 7.62
C ILE A 73 7.94 9.69 8.34
N GLU A 74 8.56 10.44 9.27
CA GLU A 74 7.97 11.63 9.92
C GLU A 74 7.99 12.86 9.00
N GLY A 75 7.18 12.84 7.95
CA GLY A 75 6.93 14.02 7.10
C GLY A 75 6.34 13.67 5.74
N ALA A 76 6.75 12.54 5.16
CA ALA A 76 6.19 12.08 3.89
C ALA A 76 4.71 11.68 4.00
N TYR A 77 4.28 11.22 5.19
CA TYR A 77 2.87 11.00 5.51
C TYR A 77 2.06 12.31 5.51
N ASP A 78 2.60 13.39 6.10
CA ASP A 78 1.90 14.68 6.16
C ASP A 78 1.84 15.38 4.79
N GLU A 79 2.89 15.23 3.98
CA GLU A 79 2.93 15.74 2.61
C GLU A 79 1.93 14.98 1.70
N ALA A 80 1.90 13.65 1.76
CA ALA A 80 0.90 12.86 1.04
C ALA A 80 -0.53 13.20 1.48
N LYS A 81 -0.76 13.44 2.77
CA LYS A 81 -2.05 13.86 3.34
C LYS A 81 -2.44 15.27 2.92
N SER A 82 -1.48 16.18 2.76
CA SER A 82 -1.67 17.55 2.27
C SER A 82 -2.14 17.58 0.81
N HIS A 83 -1.65 16.65 -0.02
CA HIS A 83 -2.07 16.48 -1.41
C HIS A 83 -3.42 15.75 -1.57
N TRP A 84 -3.89 15.05 -0.53
CA TRP A 84 -5.21 14.43 -0.48
C TRP A 84 -6.23 15.32 0.21
N LYS A 85 -6.55 16.47 -0.40
CA LYS A 85 -7.80 17.18 -0.08
C LYS A 85 -8.94 16.61 -0.93
N PHE A 86 -9.81 15.83 -0.30
CA PHE A 86 -11.12 15.51 -0.86
C PHE A 86 -11.98 16.77 -0.86
N GLN A 87 -12.45 17.19 -2.03
CA GLN A 87 -13.59 18.11 -2.18
C GLN A 87 -14.90 17.36 -1.92
#